data_AF-A0A820FFI4-F1
#
_entry.id   AF-A0A820FFI4-F1
#
_cell.length_a   1.000
_cell.length_b   1.000
_cell.length_c   1.000
_cell.angle_alpha   90.00
_cell.angle_beta   90.00
_cell.angle_gamma   90.00
#
_symmetry.space_group_name_H-M   'P 1'
#
loop_
_entity.id
_entity.type
_entity.pdbx_description
1 polymer ?
#
loop_
_entity_poly.entity_id
_entity_poly.type
_entity_poly.pdbx_seq_one_letter_code
_entity_poly.pdbx_strand_id
1 'polypeptide(L)'
;MHLLKLSDTEKLFYIPSCLEADAKDWFFDNYHFVPSWSLFVQKLLDTFESSSKADIAFNRLRQYQQSLHQDVRQYYFELMKLCKEANPLMDESSKLQYLKDGLKSSLRFDILLKNPTTT
;
A
#
# COMPACT_ATOMS: atom_id res chain seq x y z
N MET A 1 13.12 32.32 -2.16
CA MET A 1 13.68 31.18 -2.91
C MET A 1 12.70 30.87 -4.04
N HIS A 2 12.94 31.41 -5.23
CA HIS A 2 12.08 31.18 -6.39
C HIS A 2 12.26 29.73 -6.84
N LEU A 3 11.27 28.87 -6.55
CA LEU A 3 11.15 27.58 -7.20
C LEU A 3 11.01 27.85 -8.70
N LEU A 4 12.03 27.50 -9.48
CA LEU A 4 12.02 27.55 -10.94
C LEU A 4 10.76 26.83 -11.43
N LYS A 5 9.77 27.57 -11.93
CA LYS A 5 8.63 27.00 -12.64
C LYS A 5 9.10 26.59 -14.03
N LEU A 6 9.67 25.38 -14.11
CA LEU A 6 9.97 24.75 -15.39
C LEU A 6 8.67 24.39 -16.10
N SER A 7 8.64 24.60 -17.41
CA SER A 7 7.64 24.03 -18.31
C SER A 7 7.75 22.51 -18.36
N ASP A 8 6.71 21.84 -18.84
CA ASP A 8 6.73 20.38 -18.94
C ASP A 8 7.79 19.88 -19.92
N THR A 9 8.02 20.61 -21.02
CA THR A 9 9.10 20.32 -21.97
C THR A 9 10.47 20.38 -21.30
N GLU A 10 10.73 21.41 -20.47
CA GLU A 10 11.99 21.54 -19.74
C GLU A 10 12.14 20.41 -18.71
N LYS A 11 11.08 20.07 -17.96
CA LYS A 11 11.13 18.96 -17.00
C LYS A 11 11.45 17.64 -17.69
N LEU A 12 10.76 17.33 -18.80
CA LEU A 12 10.98 16.10 -19.57
C LEU A 12 12.35 16.07 -20.25
N PHE A 13 12.93 17.24 -20.57
CA PHE A 13 14.29 17.32 -21.08
C PHE A 13 15.34 16.99 -20.01
N TYR A 14 15.16 17.48 -18.78
CA TYR A 14 16.14 17.28 -17.70
C TYR A 14 16.00 15.95 -16.95
N ILE A 15 14.80 15.37 -16.88
CA ILE A 15 14.53 14.19 -16.05
C ILE A 15 15.44 12.98 -16.31
N PRO A 16 15.92 12.66 -17.54
CA PRO A 16 16.81 11.51 -17.76
C PRO A 16 18.15 11.62 -17.05
N SER A 17 18.53 12.83 -16.62
CA SER A 17 19.75 13.07 -15.85
C SER A 17 19.58 12.72 -14.37
N CYS A 18 18.34 12.56 -13.90
CA CYS A 18 17.99 12.18 -12.54
C CYS A 18 17.52 10.72 -12.43
N LEU A 19 17.38 10.02 -13.56
CA LEU A 19 17.00 8.60 -13.61
C LEU A 19 18.25 7.73 -13.73
N GLU A 20 18.23 6.57 -13.09
CA GLU A 20 19.31 5.60 -13.09
C GLU A 20 18.81 4.22 -13.53
N ALA A 21 19.71 3.42 -14.13
CA ALA A 21 19.47 2.05 -14.55
C ALA A 21 18.13 1.87 -15.31
N ASP A 22 17.32 0.88 -14.91
CA ASP A 22 16.08 0.48 -15.56
C ASP A 22 15.06 1.63 -15.71
N ALA A 23 15.06 2.60 -14.78
CA ALA A 23 14.16 3.75 -14.85
C ALA A 23 14.53 4.70 -15.99
N LYS A 24 15.83 4.83 -16.29
CA LYS A 24 16.33 5.65 -17.38
C LYS A 24 16.06 5.00 -18.73
N ASP A 25 16.32 3.69 -18.84
CA ASP A 25 16.07 2.93 -20.07
C ASP A 25 14.57 2.91 -20.39
N TRP A 26 13.73 2.64 -19.39
CA TRP A 26 12.28 2.72 -19.50
C TRP A 26 11.80 4.10 -20.00
N PHE A 27 12.39 5.19 -19.50
CA PHE A 27 12.00 6.53 -19.92
C PHE A 27 12.24 6.76 -21.42
N PHE A 28 13.39 6.32 -21.94
CA PHE A 28 13.70 6.49 -23.36
C PHE A 28 12.78 5.62 -24.25
N ASP A 29 12.50 4.39 -23.83
CA ASP A 29 11.58 3.49 -24.54
C ASP A 29 10.14 4.03 -24.56
N ASN A 30 9.75 4.79 -23.53
CA ASN A 30 8.40 5.31 -23.36
C ASN A 30 8.25 6.80 -23.69
N TYR A 31 9.32 7.50 -24.09
CA TYR A 31 9.36 8.96 -24.25
C TYR A 31 8.24 9.49 -25.16
N HIS A 32 7.96 8.80 -26.26
CA HIS A 32 6.91 9.16 -27.20
C HIS A 32 5.48 9.08 -26.62
N PHE A 33 5.30 8.34 -25.53
CA PHE A 33 4.01 8.15 -24.85
C PHE A 33 3.82 9.04 -23.62
N VAL A 34 4.77 9.94 -23.32
CA VAL A 34 4.73 10.86 -22.16
C VAL A 34 4.86 12.35 -22.59
N PRO A 35 3.89 12.91 -23.34
CA PRO A 35 3.94 14.30 -23.81
C PRO A 35 3.84 15.38 -22.72
N SER A 36 3.50 15.02 -21.47
CA SER A 36 3.38 15.96 -20.36
C SER A 36 4.05 15.42 -19.10
N TRP A 37 4.40 16.34 -18.19
CA TRP A 37 5.01 15.96 -16.92
C TRP A 37 4.08 15.12 -16.06
N SER A 38 2.78 15.47 -16.04
CA SER A 38 1.77 14.71 -15.30
C SER A 38 1.68 13.25 -15.76
N LEU A 39 1.70 13.01 -17.07
CA LEU A 39 1.60 11.68 -17.64
C LEU A 39 2.88 10.87 -17.45
N PHE A 40 4.05 11.53 -17.50
CA PHE A 40 5.32 10.90 -17.10
C PHE A 40 5.26 10.42 -15.65
N VAL A 41 4.88 11.28 -14.70
CA VAL A 41 4.80 10.91 -13.27
C VAL A 41 3.83 9.76 -13.07
N GLN A 42 2.65 9.83 -13.69
CA GLN A 42 1.67 8.76 -13.59
C GLN A 42 2.22 7.42 -14.12
N LYS A 43 2.78 7.40 -15.34
CA LYS A 43 3.32 6.17 -15.93
C LYS A 43 4.54 5.62 -15.17
N LEU A 44 5.35 6.52 -14.61
CA LEU A 44 6.49 6.14 -13.77
C LEU A 44 6.01 5.45 -12.50
N LEU A 45 4.97 6.00 -11.85
CA LEU A 45 4.31 5.34 -10.73
C LEU A 45 3.70 4.01 -11.19
N ASP A 46 2.85 3.98 -12.22
CA ASP A 46 2.24 2.72 -12.68
C ASP A 46 3.25 1.61 -13.02
N THR A 47 4.45 1.98 -13.50
CA THR A 47 5.51 1.01 -13.86
C THR A 47 6.36 0.59 -12.67
N PHE A 48 6.76 1.53 -11.81
CA PHE A 48 7.75 1.29 -10.73
C PHE A 48 7.15 1.31 -9.32
N GLU A 49 5.92 1.78 -9.16
CA GLU A 49 5.11 1.56 -7.97
C GLU A 49 4.79 0.06 -7.93
N SER A 50 5.63 -0.66 -7.20
CA SER A 50 5.54 -2.11 -7.18
C SER A 50 4.15 -2.54 -6.68
N SER A 51 3.49 -3.42 -7.43
CA SER A 51 2.46 -4.32 -6.87
C SER A 51 2.96 -4.98 -5.59
N SER A 52 4.28 -5.20 -5.49
CA SER A 52 4.94 -5.77 -4.32
C SER A 52 4.66 -5.04 -3.02
N LYS A 53 4.42 -3.72 -2.99
CA LYS A 53 4.08 -3.00 -1.74
C LYS A 53 2.71 -3.41 -1.23
N ALA A 54 1.71 -3.41 -2.11
CA ALA A 54 0.38 -3.90 -1.79
C ALA A 54 0.43 -5.39 -1.46
N ASP A 55 1.14 -6.19 -2.25
CA ASP A 55 1.28 -7.63 -2.03
C ASP A 55 2.00 -7.96 -0.71
N ILE A 56 3.05 -7.20 -0.35
CA ILE A 56 3.75 -7.31 0.94
C ILE A 56 2.82 -6.91 2.08
N ALA A 57 2.06 -5.83 1.94
CA ALA A 57 1.08 -5.40 2.93
C ALA A 57 -0.03 -6.46 3.13
N PHE A 58 -0.55 -7.03 2.04
CA PHE A 58 -1.52 -8.12 2.06
C PHE A 58 -0.94 -9.38 2.70
N ASN A 59 0.28 -9.76 2.35
CA ASN A 59 0.95 -10.92 2.94
C ASN A 59 1.18 -10.73 4.44
N ARG A 60 1.59 -9.52 4.85
CA ARG A 60 1.76 -9.17 6.27
C ARG A 60 0.43 -9.24 7.01
N LEU A 61 -0.65 -8.69 6.45
CA LEU A 61 -2.00 -8.76 7.03
C LEU A 61 -2.45 -10.22 7.18
N ARG A 62 -2.28 -11.04 6.14
CA ARG A 62 -2.70 -12.45 6.12
C ARG A 62 -1.96 -13.30 7.15
N GLN A 63 -0.69 -12.99 7.41
CA GLN A 63 0.14 -13.70 8.38
C GLN A 63 0.01 -13.14 9.79
N TYR A 64 -0.65 -12.00 9.98
CA TYR A 64 -0.70 -11.34 11.27
C TYR A 64 -1.63 -12.06 12.24
N GLN A 65 -1.07 -12.48 13.37
CA GLN A 65 -1.79 -13.14 14.46
C GLN A 65 -1.44 -12.46 15.78
N GLN A 66 -2.39 -12.49 16.72
CA GLN A 66 -2.21 -11.94 18.05
C GLN A 66 -1.10 -12.70 18.78
N SER A 67 -0.01 -12.00 19.09
CA SER A 67 1.12 -12.59 19.82
C SER A 67 0.74 -12.95 21.27
N LEU A 68 1.43 -13.92 21.86
CA LEU A 68 1.22 -14.41 23.23
C LEU A 68 1.21 -13.26 24.27
N HIS A 69 2.08 -12.28 24.11
CA HIS A 69 2.22 -11.14 25.02
C HIS A 69 1.44 -9.89 24.60
N GLN A 70 0.77 -9.94 23.45
CA GLN A 70 0.02 -8.80 22.93
C GLN A 70 -1.40 -8.78 23.52
N ASP A 71 -1.81 -7.62 24.01
CA ASP A 71 -3.18 -7.36 24.44
C ASP A 71 -4.15 -7.27 23.25
N VAL A 72 -5.43 -7.53 23.48
CA VAL A 72 -6.48 -7.52 22.44
C VAL A 72 -6.62 -6.15 21.79
N ARG A 73 -6.54 -5.06 22.57
CA ARG A 73 -6.64 -3.70 22.05
C ARG A 73 -5.44 -3.35 21.17
N GLN A 74 -4.24 -3.76 21.57
CA GLN A 74 -3.03 -3.57 20.77
C GLN A 74 -3.12 -4.34 19.44
N TYR A 75 -3.60 -5.60 19.50
CA TYR A 75 -3.82 -6.41 18.31
C TYR A 75 -4.84 -5.77 17.35
N TYR A 76 -5.96 -5.29 17.89
CA TYR A 76 -6.99 -4.61 17.10
C TYR A 76 -6.43 -3.41 16.35
N PHE A 77 -5.76 -2.49 17.04
CA PHE A 77 -5.26 -1.27 16.40
C PHE A 77 -4.22 -1.56 15.32
N GLU A 78 -3.31 -2.52 15.57
CA GLU A 78 -2.32 -2.87 14.56
C GLU A 78 -2.93 -3.61 13.37
N LEU A 79 -3.90 -4.49 13.59
CA LEU A 79 -4.63 -5.10 12.49
C LEU A 79 -5.37 -4.04 11.66
N MET A 80 -6.02 -3.06 12.29
CA MET A 80 -6.72 -1.99 11.56
C MET A 80 -5.76 -1.14 10.74
N LYS A 81 -4.56 -0.89 11.25
CA LYS A 81 -3.49 -0.23 10.50
C LYS A 81 -3.07 -1.07 9.29
N LEU A 82 -2.84 -2.38 9.47
CA LEU A 82 -2.48 -3.30 8.38
C LEU A 82 -3.59 -3.41 7.33
N CYS A 83 -4.87 -3.45 7.74
CA CYS A 83 -6.00 -3.42 6.82
C CYS A 83 -5.97 -2.16 5.95
N LYS A 84 -5.71 -0.98 6.56
CA LYS A 84 -5.62 0.29 5.84
C LYS A 84 -4.41 0.35 4.90
N GLU A 85 -3.27 -0.22 5.30
CA GLU A 85 -2.06 -0.30 4.48
C GLU A 85 -2.24 -1.24 3.28
N ALA A 86 -2.91 -2.38 3.46
CA ALA A 86 -3.17 -3.36 2.40
C ALA A 86 -4.28 -2.90 1.44
N ASN A 87 -5.39 -2.38 1.98
CA ASN A 87 -6.50 -1.86 1.20
C ASN A 87 -7.26 -0.77 2.00
N PRO A 88 -7.08 0.52 1.65
CA PRO A 88 -7.78 1.63 2.30
C PRO A 88 -9.32 1.53 2.24
N LEU A 89 -9.86 0.79 1.27
CA LEU A 89 -11.29 0.59 1.06
C LEU A 89 -11.77 -0.81 1.50
N MET A 90 -10.99 -1.51 2.36
CA MET A 90 -11.39 -2.81 2.88
C MET A 90 -12.71 -2.72 3.62
N ASP A 91 -13.63 -3.63 3.29
CA ASP A 91 -14.96 -3.70 3.89
C ASP A 91 -14.91 -4.25 5.32
N GLU A 92 -15.94 -3.93 6.11
CA GLU A 92 -16.03 -4.34 7.51
C GLU A 92 -16.05 -5.86 7.70
N SER A 93 -16.64 -6.62 6.78
CA SER A 93 -16.72 -8.07 6.90
C SER A 93 -15.34 -8.73 6.74
N SER A 94 -14.53 -8.24 5.80
CA SER A 94 -13.15 -8.67 5.61
C SER A 94 -12.29 -8.36 6.83
N LYS A 95 -12.37 -7.13 7.36
CA LYS A 95 -11.63 -6.75 8.58
C LYS A 95 -11.99 -7.64 9.77
N LEU A 96 -13.28 -7.93 9.94
CA LEU A 96 -13.78 -8.77 11.00
C LEU A 96 -13.32 -10.22 10.85
N GLN A 97 -13.24 -10.72 9.61
CA GLN A 97 -12.68 -12.05 9.33
C GLN A 97 -11.20 -12.13 9.74
N TYR A 98 -10.38 -11.13 9.37
CA TYR A 98 -8.97 -11.09 9.79
C TYR A 98 -8.81 -11.02 11.32
N LEU A 99 -9.67 -10.25 12.02
CA LEU A 99 -9.69 -10.23 13.49
C LEU A 99 -9.98 -11.63 14.05
N LYS A 100 -11.03 -12.28 13.56
CA LYS A 100 -11.46 -13.61 14.04
C LYS A 100 -10.36 -14.66 13.83
N ASP A 101 -9.71 -14.64 12.67
CA ASP A 101 -8.72 -15.64 12.29
C ASP A 101 -7.41 -15.49 13.08
N GLY A 102 -6.96 -14.26 13.32
CA GLY A 102 -5.71 -13.98 14.00
C GLY A 102 -5.79 -13.90 15.52
N LEU A 103 -6.99 -13.92 16.13
CA LEU A 103 -7.16 -13.91 17.58
C LEU A 103 -6.61 -15.18 18.26
N LYS A 104 -6.15 -15.01 19.50
CA LYS A 104 -5.78 -16.13 20.38
C LYS A 104 -6.92 -17.13 20.48
N SER A 105 -6.57 -18.42 20.46
CA SER A 105 -7.52 -19.52 20.58
C SER A 105 -8.40 -19.42 21.83
N SER A 106 -7.85 -18.90 22.93
CA SER A 106 -8.58 -18.66 24.20
C SER A 106 -9.75 -17.70 24.07
N LEU A 107 -9.75 -16.80 23.08
CA LEU A 107 -10.79 -15.78 22.88
C LEU A 107 -11.81 -16.16 21.80
N ARG A 108 -11.54 -17.20 21.01
CA ARG A 108 -12.39 -17.58 19.87
C ARG A 108 -13.81 -17.96 20.30
N PHE A 109 -13.95 -18.61 21.45
CA PHE A 109 -15.25 -19.02 21.97
C PHE A 109 -16.13 -17.81 22.35
N ASP A 110 -15.56 -16.81 23.04
CA ASP A 110 -16.28 -15.59 23.41
C ASP A 110 -16.71 -14.78 22.19
N ILE A 111 -15.88 -14.74 21.15
CA ILE A 111 -16.17 -14.06 19.88
C ILE A 111 -17.31 -14.77 19.14
N LEU A 112 -17.29 -16.10 19.08
CA LEU A 112 -18.36 -16.90 18.48
C LEU A 112 -19.70 -16.64 19.18
N LEU A 113 -19.69 -16.60 20.51
CA LEU A 113 -20.89 -16.38 21.31
C LEU A 113 -21.48 -14.98 21.10
N LYS A 114 -20.62 -13.95 21.01
CA LYS A 114 -21.06 -12.56 20.82
C LYS A 114 -21.39 -12.21 19.37
N ASN A 115 -20.90 -12.99 18.41
CA ASN A 115 -21.09 -12.83 16.97
C ASN A 115 -21.07 -11.37 16.48
N PRO A 116 -19.93 -10.66 16.63
CA PRO A 116 -19.84 -9.26 16.22
C PRO A 116 -20.04 -9.13 14.70
N THR A 117 -20.68 -8.04 14.28
CA THR A 117 -21.00 -7.74 12.87
C THR A 117 -20.18 -6.58 12.30
N THR A 118 -19.48 -5.82 13.14
CA THR A 118 -18.66 -4.66 12.76
C THR A 118 -17.37 -4.62 13.58
N THR A 119 -16.34 -3.94 13.07
CA THR A 119 -15.09 -3.70 13.80
C THR A 119 -15.15 -2.48 14.71
#